data_AF-A0A945DRK5-F1
#
_entry.id   AF-A0A945DRK5-F1
#
_cell.length_a   1.000
_cell.length_b   1.000
_cell.length_c   1.000
_cell.angle_alpha   90.00
_cell.angle_beta   90.00
_cell.angle_gamma   90.00
#
_symmetry.space_group_name_H-M   'P 1'
#
loop_
_entity.id
_entity.type
_entity.pdbx_description
1 polymer ?
#
loop_
_entity_poly.entity_id
_entity_poly.type
_entity_poly.pdbx_seq_one_letter_code
_entity_poly.pdbx_strand_id
1 'polypeptide(L)'
;QHARGLIAQYPALQGVLDKTLASYDEGYQSYPLEYHLAYAGGLEAIFTPFFRMILDHRAALFGEGDANVASLFVWHFCEEIEHRSSAYDVYNHVVGSHWFRIRNTGAFQKHTRGLFDMIKLEFESIVQDVPVEAYSDNPLGQIPIWAQLRSALGVLAAQFPWHDSVNQPLPEYYDEWLGHWHAGRDMSQIYGKTPSKM
;
A
#
# COMPACT_ATOMS: atom_id res chain seq x y z
N GLN A 1 -0.77 0.52 15.90
CA GLN A 1 -1.07 1.54 16.94
C GLN A 1 -1.91 2.70 16.39
N HIS A 2 -1.70 3.14 15.14
CA HIS A 2 -2.47 4.23 14.50
C HIS A 2 -3.98 4.00 14.41
N ALA A 3 -4.46 2.83 13.97
CA ALA A 3 -5.89 2.54 13.93
C ALA A 3 -6.56 2.65 15.30
N ARG A 4 -5.90 2.20 16.37
CA ARG A 4 -6.39 2.34 17.75
C ARG A 4 -6.44 3.81 18.20
N GLY A 5 -5.45 4.61 17.80
CA GLY A 5 -5.44 6.06 18.06
C GLY A 5 -6.59 6.78 17.35
N LEU A 6 -6.80 6.47 16.07
CA LEU A 6 -7.93 7.01 15.29
C LEU A 6 -9.27 6.58 15.87
N ILE A 7 -9.42 5.32 16.30
CA ILE A 7 -10.66 4.84 16.95
C ILE A 7 -10.88 5.51 18.30
N ALA A 8 -9.82 5.80 19.06
CA ALA A 8 -9.96 6.53 20.32
C ALA A 8 -10.49 7.96 20.10
N GLN A 9 -10.10 8.60 18.99
CA GLN A 9 -10.58 9.93 18.60
C GLN A 9 -11.96 9.89 17.93
N TYR A 10 -12.21 8.88 17.09
CA TYR A 10 -13.46 8.65 16.35
C TYR A 10 -13.98 7.23 16.63
N PRO A 11 -14.69 7.00 17.74
CA PRO A 11 -15.12 5.66 18.15
C PRO A 11 -15.93 4.90 17.09
N ALA A 12 -16.67 5.60 16.23
CA ALA A 12 -17.43 4.99 15.13
C ALA A 12 -16.55 4.27 14.11
N LEU A 13 -15.24 4.61 13.99
CA LEU A 13 -14.30 3.91 13.12
C LEU A 13 -14.08 2.44 13.52
N GLN A 14 -14.42 2.04 14.75
CA GLN A 14 -14.40 0.62 15.13
C GLN A 14 -15.31 -0.20 14.22
N GLY A 15 -16.48 0.32 13.85
CA GLY A 15 -17.39 -0.38 12.93
C GLY A 15 -16.81 -0.54 11.52
N VAL A 16 -15.96 0.39 11.07
CA VAL A 16 -15.24 0.26 9.79
C VAL A 16 -14.20 -0.84 9.88
N LEU A 17 -13.42 -0.87 10.97
CA LEU A 17 -12.45 -1.93 11.21
C LEU A 17 -13.12 -3.31 11.30
N ASP A 18 -14.24 -3.41 12.01
CA ASP A 18 -14.99 -4.65 12.17
C ASP A 18 -15.51 -5.16 10.81
N LYS A 19 -16.07 -4.26 9.97
CA LYS A 19 -16.49 -4.60 8.59
C LYS A 19 -15.31 -5.07 7.74
N THR A 20 -14.15 -4.42 7.87
CA THR A 20 -12.94 -4.82 7.15
C THR A 20 -12.49 -6.22 7.55
N LEU A 21 -12.42 -6.50 8.86
CA LEU A 21 -12.05 -7.83 9.37
C LEU A 21 -13.05 -8.90 8.92
N ALA A 22 -14.35 -8.62 9.05
CA ALA A 22 -15.41 -9.53 8.60
C ALA A 22 -15.29 -9.87 7.10
N SER A 23 -14.97 -8.89 6.25
CA SER A 23 -14.75 -9.11 4.81
C SER A 23 -13.61 -10.10 4.54
N TYR A 24 -12.52 -10.01 5.31
CA TYR A 24 -11.41 -10.96 5.20
C TYR A 24 -11.76 -12.33 5.77
N ASP A 25 -12.48 -12.41 6.88
CA ASP A 25 -12.93 -13.67 7.48
C ASP A 25 -13.89 -14.42 6.54
N GLU A 26 -14.85 -13.70 5.94
CA GLU A 26 -15.76 -14.25 4.92
C GLU A 26 -14.99 -14.76 3.70
N GLY A 27 -14.02 -13.97 3.22
CA GLY A 27 -13.11 -14.39 2.16
C GLY A 27 -12.37 -15.67 2.54
N TYR A 28 -11.79 -15.71 3.74
CA TYR A 28 -11.03 -16.84 4.25
C TYR A 28 -11.85 -18.14 4.26
N GLN A 29 -13.10 -18.07 4.71
CA GLN A 29 -14.02 -19.19 4.77
C GLN A 29 -14.56 -19.62 3.39
N SER A 30 -14.68 -18.68 2.46
CA SER A 30 -15.34 -18.91 1.15
C SER A 30 -14.42 -19.49 0.09
N TYR A 31 -13.10 -19.37 0.25
CA TYR A 31 -12.13 -19.74 -0.77
C TYR A 31 -11.06 -20.71 -0.23
N PRO A 32 -10.51 -21.59 -1.08
CA PRO A 32 -9.48 -22.54 -0.66
C PRO A 32 -8.11 -21.86 -0.50
N LEU A 33 -7.15 -22.57 0.11
CA LEU A 33 -5.81 -22.06 0.41
C LEU A 33 -5.11 -21.46 -0.83
N GLU A 34 -5.25 -22.10 -1.99
CA GLU A 34 -4.64 -21.68 -3.24
C GLU A 34 -5.09 -20.28 -3.66
N TYR A 35 -6.35 -19.93 -3.37
CA TYR A 35 -6.88 -18.60 -3.62
C TYR A 35 -6.23 -17.56 -2.70
N HIS A 36 -6.07 -17.86 -1.42
CA HIS A 36 -5.45 -16.94 -0.45
C HIS A 36 -3.99 -16.68 -0.76
N LEU A 37 -3.25 -17.72 -1.14
CA LEU A 37 -1.87 -17.58 -1.58
C LEU A 37 -1.78 -16.80 -2.89
N ALA A 38 -2.70 -17.03 -3.84
CA ALA A 38 -2.78 -16.26 -5.08
C ALA A 38 -3.15 -14.78 -4.83
N TYR A 39 -4.03 -14.52 -3.85
CA TYR A 39 -4.43 -13.19 -3.42
C TYR A 39 -3.22 -12.44 -2.85
N ALA A 40 -2.52 -13.03 -1.89
CA ALA A 40 -1.36 -12.41 -1.24
C ALA A 40 -0.22 -12.15 -2.24
N GLY A 41 0.20 -13.17 -2.99
CA GLY A 41 1.27 -13.00 -3.99
C GLY A 41 0.86 -12.11 -5.17
N GLY A 42 -0.43 -12.05 -5.51
CA GLY A 42 -0.96 -11.13 -6.52
C GLY A 42 -1.01 -9.68 -6.05
N LEU A 43 -1.30 -9.45 -4.77
CA LEU A 43 -1.28 -8.12 -4.16
C LEU A 43 0.16 -7.60 -3.99
N GLU A 44 1.07 -8.44 -3.48
CA GLU A 44 2.49 -8.11 -3.31
C GLU A 44 3.15 -7.68 -4.62
N ALA A 45 2.83 -8.36 -5.73
CA ALA A 45 3.36 -8.05 -7.06
C ALA A 45 2.97 -6.63 -7.55
N ILE A 46 1.83 -6.08 -7.09
CA ILE A 46 1.36 -4.73 -7.45
C ILE A 46 2.16 -3.66 -6.71
N PHE A 47 2.63 -3.95 -5.50
CA PHE A 47 3.27 -2.96 -4.64
C PHE A 47 4.57 -2.43 -5.22
N THR A 48 5.41 -3.29 -5.81
CA THR A 48 6.70 -2.85 -6.36
C THR A 48 6.59 -1.70 -7.38
N PRO A 49 5.83 -1.82 -8.49
CA PRO A 49 5.69 -0.72 -9.45
C PRO A 49 4.94 0.49 -8.87
N PHE A 50 3.96 0.25 -7.99
CA PHE A 50 3.15 1.31 -7.41
C PHE A 50 3.95 2.14 -6.38
N PHE A 51 4.57 1.49 -5.40
CA PHE A 51 5.36 2.15 -4.36
C PHE A 51 6.64 2.76 -4.89
N ARG A 52 7.23 2.20 -5.96
CA ARG A 52 8.29 2.89 -6.67
C ARG A 52 7.85 4.27 -7.16
N MET A 53 6.70 4.38 -7.84
CA MET A 53 6.18 5.67 -8.27
C MET A 53 5.94 6.63 -7.10
N ILE A 54 5.42 6.11 -5.98
CA ILE A 54 5.20 6.89 -4.76
C ILE A 54 6.52 7.40 -4.18
N LEU A 55 7.54 6.55 -4.01
CA LEU A 55 8.84 6.91 -3.44
C LEU A 55 9.65 7.83 -4.34
N ASP A 56 9.63 7.58 -5.66
CA ASP A 56 10.29 8.43 -6.65
C ASP A 56 9.68 9.85 -6.64
N HIS A 57 8.43 10.01 -6.17
CA HIS A 57 7.71 11.30 -6.16
C HIS A 57 7.27 11.72 -4.75
N ARG A 58 7.93 11.18 -3.72
CA ARG A 58 7.67 11.45 -2.30
C ARG A 58 7.69 12.93 -1.93
N ALA A 59 8.44 13.77 -2.65
CA ALA A 59 8.49 15.22 -2.44
C ALA A 59 7.13 15.88 -2.66
N ALA A 60 6.47 15.52 -3.76
CA ALA A 60 5.13 16.02 -4.06
C ALA A 60 4.09 15.44 -3.07
N LEU A 61 4.24 14.18 -2.68
CA LEU A 61 3.22 13.47 -1.88
C LEU A 61 3.32 13.71 -0.37
N PHE A 62 4.52 13.83 0.17
CA PHE A 62 4.77 13.81 1.61
C PHE A 62 5.60 15.00 2.12
N GLY A 63 6.14 15.85 1.23
CA GLY A 63 7.05 16.93 1.63
C GLY A 63 6.43 17.91 2.62
N GLU A 64 5.13 18.18 2.46
CA GLU A 64 4.37 19.10 3.30
C GLU A 64 3.65 18.40 4.47
N GLY A 65 3.72 17.07 4.56
CA GLY A 65 3.04 16.28 5.59
C GLY A 65 3.72 16.35 6.97
N ASP A 66 3.00 15.96 8.02
CA ASP A 66 3.60 15.81 9.36
C ASP A 66 4.73 14.78 9.33
N ALA A 67 5.87 15.12 9.96
CA ALA A 67 7.06 14.30 9.86
C ALA A 67 6.89 12.87 10.40
N ASN A 68 6.09 12.64 11.44
CA ASN A 68 5.85 11.29 11.95
C ASN A 68 5.06 10.45 10.97
N VAL A 69 3.99 11.04 10.41
CA VAL A 69 3.10 10.33 9.48
C VAL A 69 3.80 10.09 8.15
N ALA A 70 4.46 11.11 7.60
CA ALA A 70 5.21 11.01 6.36
C ALA A 70 6.34 9.98 6.48
N SER A 71 7.15 10.04 7.55
CA SER A 71 8.22 9.08 7.78
C SER A 71 7.71 7.66 7.96
N LEU A 72 6.57 7.47 8.65
CA LEU A 72 5.94 6.15 8.79
C LEU A 72 5.55 5.56 7.43
N PHE A 73 4.87 6.33 6.57
CA PHE A 73 4.47 5.85 5.25
C PHE A 73 5.68 5.52 4.38
N VAL A 74 6.68 6.40 4.39
CA VAL A 74 7.92 6.21 3.65
C VAL A 74 8.66 4.95 4.10
N TRP A 75 8.80 4.74 5.42
CA TRP A 75 9.34 3.49 5.98
C TRP A 75 8.53 2.27 5.55
N HIS A 76 7.20 2.32 5.70
CA HIS A 76 6.32 1.21 5.34
C HIS A 76 6.46 0.80 3.87
N PHE A 77 6.58 1.77 2.96
CA PHE A 77 6.80 1.47 1.53
C PHE A 77 8.19 0.90 1.26
N CYS A 78 9.22 1.33 2.00
CA CYS A 78 10.55 0.74 1.91
C CYS A 78 10.55 -0.73 2.39
N GLU A 79 9.86 -1.06 3.49
CA GLU A 79 9.72 -2.45 3.94
C GLU A 79 8.96 -3.32 2.95
N GLU A 80 7.89 -2.81 2.34
CA GLU A 80 7.13 -3.61 1.38
C GLU A 80 7.96 -3.92 0.12
N ILE A 81 8.90 -3.05 -0.24
CA ILE A 81 9.88 -3.31 -1.31
C ILE A 81 10.92 -4.34 -0.88
N GLU A 82 11.24 -4.46 0.41
CA GLU A 82 12.08 -5.57 0.92
C GLU A 82 11.31 -6.89 0.86
N HIS A 83 10.01 -6.88 1.15
CA HIS A 83 9.17 -8.08 1.11
C HIS A 83 8.99 -8.63 -0.31
N ARG A 84 8.82 -7.74 -1.32
CA ARG A 84 8.74 -7.88 -2.80
C ARG A 84 8.37 -9.21 -3.48
N SER A 85 8.84 -10.34 -2.98
CA SER A 85 8.58 -11.67 -3.50
C SER A 85 8.20 -12.71 -2.46
N SER A 86 8.13 -12.39 -1.16
CA SER A 86 7.94 -13.39 -0.11
C SER A 86 6.62 -14.14 -0.26
N ALA A 87 5.51 -13.43 -0.43
CA ALA A 87 4.21 -14.07 -0.68
C ALA A 87 4.14 -14.72 -2.06
N TYR A 88 4.77 -14.10 -3.07
CA TYR A 88 4.86 -14.64 -4.42
C TYR A 88 5.64 -15.96 -4.50
N ASP A 89 6.77 -16.06 -3.81
CA ASP A 89 7.64 -17.24 -3.78
C ASP A 89 6.96 -18.39 -3.04
N VAL A 90 6.28 -18.09 -1.92
CA VAL A 90 5.44 -19.08 -1.21
C VAL A 90 4.32 -19.59 -2.13
N TYR A 91 3.63 -18.70 -2.86
CA TYR A 91 2.60 -19.11 -3.82
C TYR A 91 3.17 -20.01 -4.92
N ASN A 92 4.31 -19.64 -5.51
CA ASN A 92 4.95 -20.42 -6.56
C ASN A 92 5.41 -21.79 -6.06
N HIS A 93 5.89 -21.87 -4.82
CA HIS A 93 6.33 -23.11 -4.21
C HIS A 93 5.16 -24.06 -3.88
N VAL A 94 4.06 -23.53 -3.31
CA VAL A 94 2.92 -24.34 -2.85
C VAL A 94 1.94 -24.67 -3.98
N VAL A 95 1.62 -23.69 -4.82
CA VAL A 95 0.60 -23.82 -5.88
C VAL A 95 1.24 -23.86 -7.26
N GLY A 96 2.15 -22.93 -7.57
CA GLY A 96 2.88 -22.86 -8.84
C GLY A 96 2.04 -22.63 -10.10
N SER A 97 0.71 -22.47 -9.98
CA SER A 97 -0.20 -22.41 -11.12
C SER A 97 -0.51 -20.98 -11.56
N HIS A 98 0.29 -20.47 -12.47
CA HIS A 98 0.10 -19.12 -13.01
C HIS A 98 -1.31 -18.86 -13.60
N TRP A 99 -1.89 -19.85 -14.28
CA TRP A 99 -3.25 -19.75 -14.82
C TRP A 99 -4.30 -19.59 -13.71
N PHE A 100 -4.10 -20.27 -12.58
CA PHE A 100 -4.97 -20.10 -11.42
C PHE A 100 -4.89 -18.66 -10.91
N ARG A 101 -3.69 -18.08 -10.78
CA ARG A 101 -3.52 -16.68 -10.38
C ARG A 101 -4.24 -15.71 -11.31
N ILE A 102 -3.99 -15.79 -12.62
CA ILE A 102 -4.65 -14.93 -13.62
C ILE A 102 -6.17 -15.03 -13.54
N ARG A 103 -6.72 -16.24 -13.47
CA ARG A 103 -8.18 -16.46 -13.42
C ARG A 103 -8.81 -15.81 -12.18
N ASN A 104 -8.06 -15.72 -11.08
CA ASN A 104 -8.54 -15.15 -9.82
C ASN A 104 -8.20 -13.65 -9.65
N THR A 105 -7.33 -13.07 -10.49
CA THR A 105 -6.98 -11.64 -10.44
C THR A 105 -8.20 -10.73 -10.42
N GLY A 106 -9.21 -11.00 -11.25
CA GLY A 106 -10.42 -10.17 -11.30
C GLY A 106 -11.23 -10.20 -9.99
N ALA A 107 -11.34 -11.37 -9.36
CA ALA A 107 -12.05 -11.52 -8.08
C ALA A 107 -11.31 -10.81 -6.95
N PHE A 108 -9.99 -11.00 -6.87
CA PHE A 108 -9.11 -10.28 -5.95
C PHE A 108 -9.24 -8.76 -6.13
N GLN A 109 -9.10 -8.24 -7.36
CA GLN A 109 -9.21 -6.81 -7.65
C GLN A 109 -10.59 -6.24 -7.31
N LYS A 110 -11.65 -7.03 -7.48
CA LYS A 110 -13.01 -6.62 -7.09
C LYS A 110 -13.12 -6.49 -5.57
N HIS A 111 -12.60 -7.46 -4.82
CA HIS A 111 -12.59 -7.41 -3.36
C HIS A 111 -11.77 -6.23 -2.84
N THR A 112 -10.53 -6.05 -3.31
CA THR A 112 -9.65 -4.93 -2.87
C THR A 112 -10.27 -3.57 -3.17
N ARG A 113 -10.86 -3.37 -4.37
CA ARG A 113 -11.53 -2.11 -4.72
C ARG A 113 -12.77 -1.87 -3.86
N GLY A 114 -13.63 -2.88 -3.70
CA GLY A 114 -14.83 -2.76 -2.87
C GLY A 114 -14.49 -2.44 -1.41
N LEU A 115 -13.42 -3.04 -0.87
CA LEU A 115 -12.96 -2.76 0.48
C LEU A 115 -12.42 -1.34 0.61
N PHE A 116 -11.63 -0.87 -0.36
CA PHE A 116 -11.13 0.51 -0.39
C PHE A 116 -12.27 1.52 -0.47
N ASP A 117 -13.25 1.30 -1.35
CA ASP A 117 -14.42 2.17 -1.50
C ASP A 117 -15.25 2.21 -0.21
N MET A 118 -15.47 1.05 0.43
CA MET A 118 -16.18 0.96 1.71
C MET A 118 -15.47 1.76 2.80
N ILE A 119 -14.16 1.54 2.98
CA ILE A 119 -13.36 2.25 3.98
C ILE A 119 -13.39 3.75 3.71
N LYS A 120 -13.18 4.18 2.45
CA LYS A 120 -13.19 5.60 2.08
C LYS A 120 -14.52 6.27 2.43
N LEU A 121 -15.63 5.69 1.95
CA LEU A 121 -16.96 6.28 2.12
C LEU A 121 -17.37 6.35 3.60
N GLU A 122 -17.11 5.30 4.37
CA GLU A 122 -17.43 5.27 5.79
C GLU A 122 -16.53 6.25 6.56
N PHE A 123 -15.23 6.30 6.25
CA PHE A 123 -14.29 7.23 6.89
C PHE A 123 -14.70 8.69 6.64
N GLU A 124 -15.02 9.05 5.39
CA GLU A 124 -15.50 10.38 5.02
C GLU A 124 -16.80 10.75 5.76
N SER A 125 -17.70 9.77 5.96
CA SER A 125 -18.94 10.02 6.71
C SER A 125 -18.72 10.29 8.21
N ILE A 126 -17.65 9.73 8.79
CA ILE A 126 -17.36 9.77 10.23
C ILE A 126 -16.44 10.93 10.59
N VAL A 127 -15.41 11.20 9.78
CA VAL A 127 -14.35 12.19 10.06
C VAL A 127 -14.63 13.45 9.26
N GLN A 128 -15.41 14.36 9.83
CA GLN A 128 -15.88 15.58 9.15
C GLN A 128 -15.09 16.84 9.54
N ASP A 129 -14.14 16.72 10.46
CA ASP A 129 -13.30 17.82 10.96
C ASP A 129 -12.02 18.03 10.15
N VAL A 130 -11.94 17.44 8.96
CA VAL A 130 -10.89 17.67 7.97
C VAL A 130 -11.45 18.41 6.75
N PRO A 131 -10.62 19.18 6.02
CA PRO A 131 -11.06 19.87 4.81
C PRO A 131 -11.63 18.88 3.78
N VAL A 132 -12.68 19.28 3.05
CA VAL A 132 -13.32 18.40 2.04
C VAL A 132 -12.35 18.00 0.94
N GLU A 133 -11.37 18.85 0.67
CA GLU A 133 -10.28 18.64 -0.28
C GLU A 133 -9.48 17.37 0.07
N ALA A 134 -9.39 17.01 1.36
CA ALA A 134 -8.72 15.78 1.78
C ALA A 134 -9.38 14.50 1.21
N TYR A 135 -10.66 14.57 0.82
CA TYR A 135 -11.41 13.45 0.24
C TYR A 135 -11.58 13.52 -1.28
N SER A 136 -11.66 14.74 -1.81
CA SER A 136 -11.89 14.99 -3.24
C SER A 136 -10.62 15.14 -4.06
N ASP A 137 -9.52 15.58 -3.46
CA ASP A 137 -8.28 15.80 -4.18
C ASP A 137 -7.70 14.47 -4.65
N ASN A 138 -7.15 14.49 -5.86
CA ASN A 138 -6.37 13.36 -6.36
C ASN A 138 -4.89 13.58 -5.97
N PRO A 139 -4.37 12.92 -4.92
CA PRO A 139 -2.98 13.09 -4.51
C PRO A 139 -2.00 12.70 -5.62
N LEU A 140 -2.38 11.75 -6.48
CA LEU A 140 -1.57 11.34 -7.63
C LEU A 140 -1.59 12.37 -8.76
N GLY A 141 -2.49 13.36 -8.74
CA GLY A 141 -2.53 14.45 -9.73
C GLY A 141 -1.26 15.29 -9.78
N GLN A 142 -0.47 15.29 -8.69
CA GLN A 142 0.83 15.96 -8.61
C GLN A 142 1.96 15.16 -9.27
N ILE A 143 1.72 13.89 -9.61
CA ILE A 143 2.68 12.99 -10.26
C ILE A 143 2.55 13.14 -11.79
N PRO A 144 3.64 13.33 -12.55
CA PRO A 144 3.63 13.33 -14.00
C PRO A 144 2.90 12.11 -14.60
N ILE A 145 2.06 12.35 -15.61
CA ILE A 145 1.22 11.32 -16.25
C ILE A 145 2.05 10.13 -16.75
N TRP A 146 3.26 10.35 -17.24
CA TRP A 146 4.16 9.28 -17.73
C TRP A 146 4.57 8.32 -16.61
N ALA A 147 4.78 8.82 -15.39
CA ALA A 147 5.08 7.99 -14.23
C ALA A 147 3.85 7.19 -13.79
N GLN A 148 2.66 7.80 -13.81
CA GLN A 148 1.40 7.09 -13.56
C GLN A 148 1.15 5.99 -14.61
N LEU A 149 1.35 6.27 -15.89
CA LEU A 149 1.23 5.30 -16.98
C LEU A 149 2.25 4.17 -16.85
N ARG A 150 3.51 4.49 -16.51
CA ARG A 150 4.55 3.48 -16.25
C ARG A 150 4.17 2.58 -15.09
N SER A 151 3.65 3.15 -14.00
CA SER A 151 3.17 2.40 -12.83
C SER A 151 2.00 1.50 -13.22
N ALA A 152 0.99 2.01 -13.92
CA ALA A 152 -0.15 1.22 -14.39
C ALA A 152 0.28 0.06 -15.31
N LEU A 153 1.20 0.31 -16.25
CA LEU A 153 1.78 -0.75 -17.09
C LEU A 153 2.56 -1.76 -16.26
N GLY A 154 3.31 -1.31 -15.25
CA GLY A 154 4.03 -2.18 -14.32
C GLY A 154 3.10 -3.08 -13.52
N VAL A 155 2.02 -2.52 -12.95
CA VAL A 155 0.98 -3.25 -12.22
C VAL A 155 0.31 -4.30 -13.10
N LEU A 156 -0.02 -3.95 -14.35
CA LEU A 156 -0.56 -4.92 -15.30
C LEU A 156 0.46 -6.00 -15.62
N ALA A 157 1.70 -5.62 -15.89
CA ALA A 157 2.79 -6.55 -16.20
C ALA A 157 3.04 -7.52 -15.04
N ALA A 158 2.98 -7.07 -13.78
CA ALA A 158 3.22 -7.86 -12.58
C ALA A 158 2.30 -9.08 -12.41
N GLN A 159 1.14 -9.06 -13.07
CA GLN A 159 0.22 -10.19 -13.07
C GLN A 159 0.62 -11.30 -14.05
N PHE A 160 1.52 -11.01 -15.01
CA PHE A 160 1.93 -11.93 -16.07
C PHE A 160 3.19 -12.73 -15.72
N PRO A 161 3.44 -13.88 -16.38
CA PRO A 161 4.46 -14.85 -15.97
C PRO A 161 5.88 -14.44 -16.36
N TRP A 162 6.02 -13.51 -17.30
CA TRP A 162 7.32 -12.99 -17.75
C TRP A 162 7.77 -11.76 -16.96
N HIS A 163 6.97 -11.28 -16.01
CA HIS A 163 7.37 -10.19 -15.15
C HIS A 163 8.18 -10.73 -13.98
N ASP A 164 9.43 -10.30 -13.92
CA ASP A 164 10.30 -10.59 -12.80
C ASP A 164 9.95 -9.63 -11.64
N SER A 165 9.19 -10.13 -10.66
CA SER A 165 8.92 -9.39 -9.42
C SER A 165 10.14 -9.38 -8.48
N VAL A 166 11.02 -10.37 -8.61
CA VAL A 166 12.15 -10.63 -7.70
C VAL A 166 13.34 -9.72 -8.01
N ASN A 167 13.62 -9.39 -9.28
CA ASN A 167 14.80 -8.61 -9.69
C ASN A 167 14.47 -7.24 -10.30
N GLN A 168 13.46 -6.56 -9.79
CA GLN A 168 13.19 -5.15 -10.10
C GLN A 168 14.24 -4.24 -9.45
N PRO A 169 14.72 -3.21 -10.16
CA PRO A 169 15.59 -2.19 -9.59
C PRO A 169 14.86 -1.48 -8.45
N LEU A 170 15.54 -1.37 -7.31
CA LEU A 170 15.05 -0.63 -6.15
C LEU A 170 14.94 0.86 -6.50
N PRO A 171 13.99 1.59 -5.91
CA PRO A 171 13.98 3.05 -6.00
C PRO A 171 15.25 3.62 -5.38
N GLU A 172 15.80 4.68 -5.97
CA GLU A 172 17.03 5.35 -5.45
C GLU A 172 16.89 5.77 -3.99
N TYR A 173 15.67 6.10 -3.57
CA TYR A 173 15.40 6.50 -2.19
C TYR A 173 15.59 5.36 -1.17
N TYR A 174 15.48 4.10 -1.58
CA TYR A 174 15.68 2.97 -0.67
C TYR A 174 17.10 3.00 -0.05
N ASP A 175 18.11 3.30 -0.87
CA ASP A 175 19.50 3.41 -0.40
C ASP A 175 19.68 4.63 0.52
N GLU A 176 19.02 5.74 0.22
CA GLU A 176 19.00 6.94 1.08
C GLU A 176 18.39 6.62 2.46
N TRP A 177 17.25 5.93 2.46
CA TRP A 177 16.54 5.50 3.67
C TRP A 177 17.39 4.55 4.53
N LEU A 178 18.03 3.54 3.92
CA LEU A 178 18.96 2.65 4.62
C LEU A 178 20.17 3.41 5.19
N GLY A 179 20.65 4.43 4.47
CA GLY A 179 21.71 5.31 4.96
C GLY A 179 21.32 6.03 6.27
N HIS A 180 20.07 6.48 6.39
CA HIS A 180 19.55 7.07 7.63
C HIS A 180 19.48 6.06 8.77
N TRP A 181 19.01 4.84 8.49
CA TRP A 181 18.95 3.74 9.47
C TRP A 181 20.35 3.39 10.01
N HIS A 182 21.30 3.13 9.12
CA HIS A 182 22.67 2.77 9.50
C HIS A 182 23.41 3.88 10.26
N ALA A 183 23.07 5.14 10.00
CA ALA A 183 23.61 6.28 10.73
C ALA A 183 22.97 6.47 12.13
N GLY A 184 21.98 5.65 12.50
CA GLY A 184 21.29 5.74 13.79
C GLY A 184 20.41 6.98 13.93
N ARG A 185 19.88 7.50 12.81
CA ARG A 185 18.96 8.64 12.85
C ARG A 185 17.60 8.25 13.41
N ASP A 186 16.86 9.24 13.91
CA ASP A 186 15.47 9.06 14.31
C ASP A 186 14.59 8.88 13.07
N MET A 187 14.22 7.63 12.80
CA MET A 187 13.40 7.23 11.65
C MET A 187 11.96 7.72 11.71
N SER A 188 11.50 8.26 12.85
CA SER A 188 10.19 8.88 12.96
C SER A 188 10.15 10.30 12.40
N GLN A 189 11.30 10.88 12.05
CA GLN A 189 11.42 12.29 11.64
C GLN A 189 12.32 12.46 10.39
N ILE A 190 12.47 11.41 9.57
CA ILE A 190 13.34 11.43 8.38
C ILE A 190 12.73 12.17 7.19
N TYR A 191 11.42 12.32 7.15
CA TYR A 191 10.71 12.91 6.03
C TYR A 191 9.48 13.69 6.48
N GLY A 192 9.15 14.78 5.78
CA GLY A 192 8.04 15.68 6.10
C GLY A 192 8.46 16.87 6.97
N LYS A 193 7.47 17.65 7.40
CA LYS A 193 7.67 18.83 8.24
C LYS A 193 7.67 18.45 9.71
N THR A 194 8.81 18.66 10.37
CA THR A 194 8.88 18.58 11.82
C THR A 194 7.99 19.66 12.42
N PRO A 195 7.11 19.34 13.38
CA PRO A 195 6.34 20.35 14.08
C PRO A 195 7.29 21.40 14.67
N SER A 196 7.06 22.69 14.41
CA SER A 196 7.75 23.75 15.14
C SER A 196 7.53 23.51 16.63
N LYS A 197 8.61 23.39 17.40
CA LYS A 197 8.51 23.35 18.86
C LYS A 197 7.73 24.59 19.31
N MET A 198 6.54 24.35 19.90
CA MET A 198 5.80 25.38 20.64
C MET A 198 6.57 25.80 21.88
#